data_AF-A0A7C4HYD5-F1
#
_entry.id   AF-A0A7C4HYD5-F1
#
_cell.length_a   1.000
_cell.length_b   1.000
_cell.length_c   1.000
_cell.angle_alpha   90.00
_cell.angle_beta   90.00
_cell.angle_gamma   90.00
#
_symmetry.space_group_name_H-M   'P 1'
#
loop_
_entity.id
_entity.type
_entity.pdbx_description
1 polymer ?
#
loop_
_entity_poly.entity_id
_entity_poly.type
_entity_poly.pdbx_seq_one_letter_code
_entity_poly.pdbx_strand_id
1 'polypeptide(L)'
;MTTDIKKEIIRLLQEDQEFRYTVAGLIGLEEVLKRLDRHEQRMSELLEEQRNIRQEQTKIWEEIKKLRENQENLWEEVRALHEGQNRLWEEVRALREGQNKLFEGYGRLEKALEGLVSVQKNLARQVGALSDTIFIHRLRKKGRKEE
;
A
#
# COMPACT_ATOMS: atom_id res chain seq x y z
N MET A 1 89.64 -1.91 -21.92
CA MET A 1 88.76 -1.44 -23.00
C MET A 1 87.41 -0.97 -22.50
N THR A 2 86.58 -1.79 -21.84
CA THR A 2 85.27 -1.36 -21.30
C THR A 2 85.39 -0.28 -20.20
N THR A 3 86.47 -0.30 -19.42
CA THR A 3 86.76 0.71 -18.39
C THR A 3 87.14 2.07 -18.98
N ASP A 4 87.79 2.09 -20.15
CA ASP A 4 88.19 3.34 -20.82
C ASP A 4 86.98 4.01 -21.48
N ILE A 5 86.12 3.23 -22.13
CA ILE A 5 84.89 3.75 -22.75
C ILE A 5 83.97 4.37 -21.69
N LYS A 6 83.80 3.74 -20.52
CA LYS A 6 82.99 4.30 -19.44
C LYS A 6 83.54 5.63 -18.92
N LYS A 7 84.86 5.73 -18.73
CA LYS A 7 85.52 6.98 -18.31
C LYS A 7 85.32 8.08 -19.34
N GLU A 8 85.44 7.73 -20.62
CA GLU A 8 85.27 8.68 -21.72
C GLU A 8 83.84 9.19 -21.86
N ILE A 9 82.84 8.31 -21.70
CA ILE A 9 81.43 8.71 -21.66
C ILE A 9 81.17 9.66 -20.48
N ILE A 10 81.72 9.37 -19.29
CA ILE A 10 81.56 10.24 -18.11
C ILE A 10 82.23 11.60 -18.34
N ARG A 11 83.43 11.62 -18.92
CA ARG A 11 84.14 12.86 -19.27
C ARG A 11 83.34 13.71 -20.24
N LEU A 12 82.85 13.13 -21.33
CA LEU A 12 82.01 13.83 -22.31
C LEU A 12 80.70 14.34 -21.70
N LEU A 13 80.09 13.59 -20.78
CA LEU A 13 78.92 14.08 -20.04
C LEU A 13 79.24 15.28 -19.12
N GLN A 14 80.47 15.44 -18.65
CA GLN A 14 80.89 16.55 -17.79
C GLN A 14 81.37 17.76 -18.58
N GLU A 15 82.20 17.54 -19.60
CA GLU A 15 82.92 18.60 -20.33
C GLU A 15 82.17 19.06 -21.59
N ASP A 16 81.41 18.18 -22.27
CA ASP A 16 80.74 18.48 -23.53
C ASP A 16 79.23 18.73 -23.32
N GLN A 17 78.80 19.94 -23.65
CA GLN A 17 77.42 20.39 -23.51
C GLN A 17 76.48 19.80 -24.57
N GLU A 18 76.92 19.71 -25.83
CA GLU A 18 76.10 19.22 -26.94
C GLU A 18 75.87 17.71 -26.82
N PHE A 19 76.91 16.96 -26.45
CA PHE A 19 76.82 15.54 -26.16
C PHE A 19 75.88 15.26 -24.98
N ARG A 20 76.02 16.03 -23.88
CA ARG A 20 75.16 15.91 -22.69
C ARG A 20 73.68 16.16 -23.00
N TYR A 21 73.36 17.21 -23.77
CA TYR A 21 71.97 17.48 -24.16
C TYR A 21 71.40 16.43 -25.13
N THR A 22 72.22 15.91 -26.04
CA THR A 22 71.82 14.85 -26.97
C THR A 22 71.47 13.57 -26.22
N VAL A 23 72.32 13.15 -25.28
CA VAL A 23 72.07 11.96 -24.46
C VAL A 23 70.87 12.17 -23.53
N ALA A 24 70.74 13.35 -22.91
CA ALA A 24 69.57 13.69 -22.10
C ALA A 24 68.27 13.69 -22.91
N GLY A 25 68.32 14.15 -24.18
CA GLY A 25 67.20 14.09 -25.11
C GLY A 25 66.81 12.66 -25.47
N LEU A 26 67.78 11.83 -25.87
CA LEU A 26 67.55 10.43 -26.25
C LEU A 26 66.98 9.59 -25.09
N ILE A 27 67.58 9.70 -23.90
CA ILE A 27 67.12 8.97 -22.70
C ILE A 27 65.81 9.56 -22.17
N GLY A 28 65.67 10.88 -22.18
CA GLY A 28 64.48 11.58 -21.69
C GLY A 28 63.25 11.32 -22.55
N LEU A 29 63.39 11.31 -23.88
CA LEU A 29 62.30 11.03 -24.82
C LEU A 29 61.77 9.61 -24.68
N GLU A 30 62.65 8.62 -24.50
CA GLU A 30 62.23 7.22 -24.30
C GLU A 30 61.37 7.06 -23.03
N GLU A 31 61.79 7.68 -21.92
CA GLU A 31 61.02 7.63 -20.67
C GLU A 31 59.70 8.40 -20.78
N VAL A 32 59.66 9.51 -21.54
CA VAL A 32 58.42 10.24 -21.84
C VAL A 32 57.45 9.37 -22.64
N LEU A 33 57.90 8.69 -23.69
CA LEU A 33 57.06 7.80 -24.50
C LEU A 33 56.50 6.65 -23.65
N LYS A 34 57.32 5.98 -22.83
CA LYS A 34 56.85 4.94 -21.91
C LYS A 34 55.83 5.45 -20.88
N ARG A 35 55.92 6.71 -20.46
CA ARG A 35 54.90 7.33 -19.60
C ARG A 35 53.61 7.58 -20.39
N LEU A 36 53.71 8.08 -21.62
CA LEU A 36 52.55 8.30 -22.49
C LEU A 36 51.79 7.00 -22.76
N ASP A 37 52.48 5.91 -23.11
CA ASP A 37 51.84 4.60 -23.33
C ASP A 37 51.10 4.12 -22.08
N ARG A 38 51.71 4.26 -20.90
CA ARG A 38 51.07 3.93 -19.61
C ARG A 38 49.86 4.83 -19.32
N HIS A 39 49.91 6.10 -19.70
CA HIS A 39 48.78 7.01 -19.55
C HIS A 39 47.65 6.68 -20.53
N GLU A 40 47.96 6.30 -21.77
CA GLU A 40 46.98 5.85 -22.77
C GLU A 40 46.25 4.59 -22.32
N GLN A 41 46.98 3.62 -21.75
CA GLN A 41 46.38 2.41 -21.15
C GLN A 41 45.41 2.78 -20.03
N ARG A 42 45.84 3.62 -19.08
CA ARG A 42 44.96 4.08 -17.98
C ARG A 42 43.74 4.87 -18.48
N MET A 43 43.91 5.70 -19.51
CA MET A 43 42.79 6.43 -20.12
C MET A 43 41.79 5.46 -20.75
N SER A 44 42.28 4.41 -21.41
CA SER A 44 41.42 3.38 -22.00
C SER A 44 40.62 2.63 -20.94
N GLU A 45 41.25 2.24 -19.84
CA GLU A 45 40.59 1.60 -18.68
C GLU A 45 39.51 2.51 -18.07
N LEU A 46 39.82 3.79 -17.86
CA LEU A 46 38.88 4.77 -17.32
C LEU A 46 37.67 5.00 -18.24
N LEU A 47 37.87 5.00 -19.56
CA LEU A 47 36.77 5.15 -20.52
C LEU A 47 35.84 3.94 -20.48
N GLU A 48 36.38 2.74 -20.32
CA GLU A 48 35.57 1.52 -20.20
C GLU A 48 34.80 1.48 -18.88
N GLU A 49 35.44 1.86 -17.77
CA GLU A 49 34.76 2.01 -16.47
C GLU A 49 33.63 3.05 -16.55
N GLN A 50 33.89 4.21 -17.18
CA GLN A 50 32.87 5.23 -17.39
C GLN A 50 31.70 4.69 -18.22
N ARG A 51 31.98 3.87 -19.25
CA ARG A 51 30.94 3.26 -20.08
C ARG A 51 30.10 2.28 -19.27
N ASN A 52 30.71 1.46 -18.43
CA ASN A 52 30.01 0.53 -17.55
C ASN A 52 29.12 1.26 -16.54
N ILE A 53 29.63 2.32 -15.90
CA ILE A 53 28.85 3.16 -14.99
C ILE A 53 27.64 3.77 -15.71
N ARG A 54 27.78 4.26 -16.94
CA ARG A 54 26.65 4.80 -17.71
C ARG A 54 25.59 3.74 -18.02
N GLN A 55 26.00 2.50 -18.29
CA GLN A 55 25.07 1.38 -18.50
C GLN A 55 24.32 1.04 -17.21
N GLU A 56 25.01 0.97 -16.08
CA GLU A 56 24.39 0.73 -14.77
C GLU A 56 23.42 1.85 -14.39
N GLN A 57 23.82 3.11 -14.59
CA GLN A 57 22.92 4.26 -14.38
C GLN A 57 21.64 4.15 -15.22
N THR A 58 21.74 3.70 -16.47
CA THR A 58 20.58 3.51 -17.34
C THR A 58 19.64 2.45 -16.78
N LYS A 59 20.18 1.30 -16.34
CA LYS A 59 19.39 0.23 -15.70
C LYS A 59 18.70 0.73 -14.42
N ILE A 60 19.41 1.47 -13.58
CA ILE A 60 18.86 2.06 -12.35
C ILE A 60 17.69 3.00 -12.68
N TRP A 61 17.80 3.82 -13.73
CA TRP A 61 16.71 4.69 -14.16
C TRP A 61 15.48 3.93 -14.64
N GLU A 62 15.67 2.81 -15.34
CA GLU A 62 14.57 1.93 -15.74
C GLU A 62 13.87 1.30 -14.52
N GLU A 63 14.62 0.86 -13.52
CA GLU A 63 14.06 0.33 -12.26
C GLU A 63 13.31 1.41 -11.49
N ILE A 64 13.86 2.62 -11.37
CA ILE A 64 13.18 3.76 -10.74
C ILE A 64 11.86 4.07 -11.47
N LYS A 65 11.84 4.00 -12.80
CA LYS A 65 10.61 4.21 -13.58
C LYS A 65 9.56 3.15 -13.27
N LYS A 66 9.93 1.87 -13.25
CA LYS A 66 9.02 0.76 -12.89
C LYS A 66 8.50 0.89 -11.47
N LEU A 67 9.35 1.29 -10.52
CA LEU A 67 8.93 1.54 -9.14
C LEU A 67 7.89 2.66 -9.04
N ARG A 68 8.06 3.75 -9.80
CA ARG A 68 7.08 4.84 -9.86
C ARG A 68 5.74 4.38 -10.45
N GLU A 69 5.76 3.60 -11.53
CA GLU A 69 4.56 3.04 -12.13
C GLU A 69 3.81 2.12 -11.15
N ASN A 70 4.53 1.23 -10.46
CA ASN A 70 3.96 0.37 -9.42
C ASN A 70 3.38 1.18 -8.25
N GLN A 71 4.05 2.26 -7.85
CA GLN A 71 3.58 3.14 -6.78
C GLN A 71 2.27 3.83 -7.16
N GLU A 72 2.11 4.28 -8.42
CA GLU A 72 0.86 4.87 -8.89
C GLU A 72 -0.29 3.85 -8.86
N ASN A 73 -0.06 2.62 -9.33
CA ASN A 73 -1.05 1.55 -9.27
C ASN A 73 -1.50 1.25 -7.83
N LEU A 74 -0.57 1.23 -6.87
CA LEU A 74 -0.89 1.07 -5.45
C LEU A 74 -1.77 2.21 -4.93
N TRP A 75 -1.52 3.45 -5.36
CA TRP A 75 -2.37 4.59 -4.97
C TRP A 75 -3.78 4.47 -5.53
N GLU A 76 -3.95 3.96 -6.75
CA GLU A 76 -5.26 3.69 -7.33
C GLU A 76 -6.01 2.60 -6.56
N GLU A 77 -5.33 1.49 -6.22
CA GLU A 77 -5.92 0.41 -5.42
C GLU A 77 -6.36 0.90 -4.03
N VAL A 78 -5.52 1.67 -3.34
CA VAL A 78 -5.85 2.26 -2.03
C VAL A 78 -7.06 3.19 -2.14
N ARG A 79 -7.16 3.99 -3.21
CA ARG A 79 -8.32 4.85 -3.45
C ARG A 79 -9.59 4.04 -3.64
N ALA A 80 -9.55 2.99 -4.46
CA ALA A 80 -10.68 2.10 -4.69
C ALA A 80 -11.13 1.39 -3.40
N LEU A 81 -10.18 0.97 -2.56
CA LEU A 81 -10.48 0.38 -1.25
C LEU A 81 -11.17 1.38 -0.32
N HIS A 82 -10.72 2.63 -0.26
CA HIS A 82 -11.37 3.67 0.53
C HIS A 82 -12.81 3.95 0.04
N GLU A 83 -13.02 4.01 -1.27
CA GLU A 83 -14.37 4.15 -1.84
C GLU A 83 -15.27 2.97 -1.48
N GLY A 84 -14.75 1.73 -1.59
CA GLY A 84 -15.46 0.52 -1.17
C GLY A 84 -15.81 0.53 0.32
N GLN A 85 -14.88 0.97 1.17
CA GLN A 85 -15.10 1.08 2.61
C GLN A 85 -16.19 2.10 2.95
N ASN A 86 -16.23 3.25 2.25
CA ASN A 86 -17.27 4.25 2.44
C ASN A 86 -18.66 3.71 2.08
N ARG A 87 -18.78 2.98 0.97
CA ARG A 87 -20.04 2.32 0.59
C ARG A 87 -20.50 1.31 1.64
N LEU A 88 -19.59 0.50 2.17
CA LEU A 88 -19.91 -0.43 3.26
C LEU A 88 -20.40 0.30 4.52
N TRP A 89 -19.80 1.45 4.86
CA TRP A 89 -20.29 2.26 5.98
C TRP A 89 -21.70 2.80 5.78
N GLU A 90 -22.03 3.22 4.56
CA GLU A 90 -23.38 3.66 4.19
C GLU A 90 -24.39 2.51 4.30
N GLU A 91 -24.04 1.32 3.78
CA GLU A 91 -24.88 0.12 3.90
C GLU A 91 -25.12 -0.27 5.36
N VAL A 92 -24.06 -0.28 6.19
CA VAL A 92 -24.18 -0.57 7.63
C VAL A 92 -25.08 0.46 8.33
N ARG A 93 -24.99 1.75 7.96
CA ARG A 93 -25.88 2.79 8.50
C ARG A 93 -27.33 2.52 8.11
N ALA A 94 -27.59 2.23 6.83
CA ALA A 94 -28.94 1.93 6.35
C ALA A 94 -29.53 0.68 7.02
N LEU A 95 -28.72 -0.36 7.24
CA LEU A 95 -29.14 -1.56 7.98
C LEU A 95 -29.51 -1.24 9.43
N ARG A 96 -28.72 -0.40 10.12
CA ARG A 96 -29.02 0.03 11.49
C ARG A 96 -30.34 0.82 11.56
N GLU A 97 -30.57 1.71 10.61
CA GLU A 97 -31.84 2.44 10.50
C GLU A 97 -33.02 1.50 10.25
N GLY A 98 -32.84 0.50 9.37
CA GLY A 98 -33.84 -0.54 9.13
C GLY A 98 -34.15 -1.35 10.39
N GLN A 99 -33.14 -1.75 11.15
CA GLN A 99 -33.30 -2.46 12.42
C GLN A 99 -34.06 -1.62 13.45
N ASN A 100 -33.75 -0.32 13.58
CA ASN A 100 -34.47 0.57 14.49
C ASN A 100 -35.95 0.66 14.14
N LYS A 101 -36.29 0.82 12.85
CA LYS A 101 -37.68 0.82 12.39
C LYS A 101 -38.40 -0.50 12.68
N LEU A 102 -37.71 -1.63 12.56
CA LEU A 102 -38.26 -2.93 12.94
C LEU A 102 -38.54 -3.00 14.44
N PHE A 103 -37.62 -2.56 15.30
CA PHE A 103 -37.83 -2.51 16.75
C PHE A 103 -39.03 -1.63 17.14
N GLU A 104 -39.17 -0.45 16.52
CA GLU A 104 -40.34 0.41 16.71
C GLU A 104 -41.64 -0.26 16.23
N GLY A 105 -41.57 -1.03 15.15
CA GLY A 105 -42.67 -1.87 14.66
C GLY A 105 -43.08 -2.94 15.68
N TYR A 106 -42.10 -3.67 16.23
CA TYR A 106 -42.32 -4.65 17.28
C TYR A 106 -42.97 -4.04 18.53
N GLY A 107 -42.45 -2.90 19.01
CA GLY A 107 -43.02 -2.22 20.17
C GLY A 107 -44.47 -1.73 19.95
N ARG A 108 -44.83 -1.34 18.72
CA ARG A 108 -46.23 -1.03 18.37
C ARG A 108 -47.10 -2.28 18.37
N LEU A 109 -46.61 -3.39 17.82
CA LEU A 109 -47.33 -4.65 17.76
C LEU A 109 -47.57 -5.23 19.16
N GLU A 110 -46.57 -5.14 20.04
CA GLU A 110 -46.67 -5.53 21.46
C GLU A 110 -47.79 -4.76 22.18
N LYS A 111 -47.81 -3.42 22.05
CA LYS A 111 -48.89 -2.58 22.61
C LYS A 111 -50.27 -2.95 22.05
N ALA A 112 -50.37 -3.24 20.76
CA ALA A 112 -51.62 -3.65 20.14
C ALA A 112 -52.11 -5.01 20.69
N LEU A 113 -51.19 -5.96 20.89
CA LEU A 113 -51.49 -7.25 21.51
C LEU A 113 -51.96 -7.10 22.97
N GLU A 114 -51.29 -6.26 23.76
CA GLU A 114 -51.72 -5.94 25.12
C GLU A 114 -53.15 -5.38 25.13
N GLY A 115 -53.45 -4.46 24.20
CA GLY A 115 -54.78 -3.91 23.98
C GLY A 115 -55.82 -5.00 23.67
N LEU A 116 -55.52 -5.90 22.73
CA LEU A 116 -56.41 -7.02 22.38
C LEU A 116 -56.67 -7.98 23.54
N VAL A 117 -55.63 -8.32 24.31
CA VAL A 117 -55.76 -9.17 25.50
C VAL A 117 -56.67 -8.49 26.54
N SER A 118 -56.57 -7.17 26.71
CA SER A 118 -57.45 -6.44 27.62
C SER A 118 -58.93 -6.49 27.18
N VAL A 119 -59.19 -6.33 25.88
CA VAL A 119 -60.54 -6.46 25.29
C VAL A 119 -61.08 -7.88 25.45
N GLN A 120 -60.25 -8.90 25.18
CA GLN A 120 -60.63 -10.30 25.35
C GLN A 120 -61.03 -10.61 26.79
N LYS A 121 -60.26 -10.13 27.78
CA LYS A 121 -60.60 -10.28 29.21
C LYS A 121 -61.93 -9.62 29.56
N ASN A 122 -62.19 -8.43 29.02
CA ASN A 122 -63.47 -7.73 29.23
C ASN A 122 -64.65 -8.48 28.63
N LEU A 123 -64.53 -8.95 27.38
CA LEU A 123 -65.55 -9.77 26.73
C LEU A 123 -65.83 -11.06 27.50
N ALA A 124 -64.79 -11.76 27.98
CA ALA A 124 -64.96 -12.97 28.78
C ALA A 124 -65.79 -12.72 30.05
N ARG A 125 -65.56 -11.59 30.75
CA ARG A 125 -66.36 -11.20 31.92
C ARG A 125 -67.82 -10.91 31.54
N GLN A 126 -68.06 -10.17 30.45
CA GLN A 126 -69.40 -9.84 29.97
C GLN A 126 -70.20 -11.08 29.57
N VAL A 127 -69.57 -12.00 28.83
CA VAL A 127 -70.18 -13.27 28.42
C VAL A 127 -70.52 -14.11 29.65
N GLY A 128 -69.62 -14.19 30.64
CA GLY A 128 -69.89 -14.86 31.92
C GLY A 128 -71.12 -14.29 32.63
N ALA A 129 -71.18 -12.96 32.81
CA ALA A 129 -72.31 -12.29 33.46
C ALA A 129 -73.65 -12.48 32.71
N LEU A 130 -73.63 -12.47 31.38
CA LEU A 130 -74.81 -12.76 30.56
C LEU A 130 -75.26 -14.21 30.74
N SER A 131 -74.32 -15.16 30.75
CA SER A 131 -74.60 -16.58 30.96
C SER A 131 -75.28 -16.82 32.31
N ASP A 132 -74.77 -16.20 33.38
CA ASP A 132 -75.35 -16.25 34.73
C ASP A 132 -76.77 -15.66 34.76
N THR A 133 -76.97 -14.51 34.11
CA THR A 133 -78.27 -13.84 34.02
C THR A 133 -79.30 -14.71 33.29
N ILE A 134 -78.92 -15.32 32.16
CA ILE A 134 -79.77 -16.23 31.39
C ILE A 134 -80.11 -17.46 32.22
N PHE A 135 -79.14 -18.02 32.96
CA PHE A 135 -79.35 -19.17 33.84
C PHE A 135 -80.38 -18.86 34.94
N ILE A 136 -80.22 -17.72 35.64
CA ILE A 136 -81.16 -17.26 36.67
C ILE A 136 -82.56 -17.05 36.09
N HIS A 137 -82.67 -16.41 34.91
CA HIS A 137 -83.96 -16.21 34.26
C HIS A 137 -84.62 -17.56 33.90
N ARG A 138 -83.86 -18.53 33.39
CA ARG A 138 -84.39 -19.86 33.03
C ARG A 138 -84.89 -20.64 34.24
N LEU A 139 -84.18 -20.59 35.37
CA LEU A 139 -84.61 -21.20 36.63
C LEU A 139 -85.94 -20.60 37.14
N ARG A 140 -86.05 -19.27 37.15
CA ARG A 140 -87.30 -18.57 37.53
C ARG A 140 -88.50 -18.94 36.64
N LYS A 141 -88.26 -19.17 35.34
CA LYS A 141 -89.33 -19.53 34.39
C LYS A 141 -89.80 -20.98 34.53
N LYS A 142 -88.96 -21.89 35.02
CA LYS A 142 -89.34 -23.29 35.33
C LYS A 142 -90.13 -23.39 36.63
N GLY A 143 -89.70 -22.72 37.70
CA GLY A 143 -90.43 -22.74 38.99
C GLY A 143 -91.86 -22.19 38.91
N ARG A 144 -92.14 -21.25 38.01
CA ARG A 144 -93.51 -20.73 37.76
C ARG A 144 -94.43 -21.64 36.93
N LYS A 145 -93.93 -22.77 36.41
CA LYS A 145 -94.74 -23.72 35.64
C LYS A 145 -95.15 -24.97 36.45
N GLU A 146 -94.67 -25.09 37.68
CA GLU A 146 -94.93 -26.22 38.58
C GLU A 146 -95.88 -25.85 39.76
N GLU A 147 -96.44 -24.63 39.76
CA GLU A 147 -97.56 -24.17 40.61
C GLU A 147 -98.84 -24.09 39.77
#